data_AF-A0A645J7J0-F1
#
_entry.id   AF-A0A645J7J0-F1
#
_cell.length_a   1.000
_cell.length_b   1.000
_cell.length_c   1.000
_cell.angle_alpha   90.00
_cell.angle_beta   90.00
_cell.angle_gamma   90.00
#
_symmetry.space_group_name_H-M   'P 1'
#
loop_
_entity.id
_entity.type
_entity.pdbx_description
1 polymer ?
#
loop_
_entity_poly.entity_id
_entity_poly.type
_entity_poly.pdbx_seq_one_letter_code
_entity_poly.pdbx_strand_id
1 'polypeptide(L)'
;MLCEGQTEFIPWQGGKRIELFALRAVLSALSGMGDPERSRVPLLKDRHDVILHGGVILQYLMERLQSTRILATLSDGLDGYALHLFQTLSGQLKP
;
A
#
# COMPACT_ATOMS: atom_id res chain seq x y z
N MET A 1 8.82 9.84 -6.82
CA MET A 1 8.57 8.66 -5.93
C MET A 1 7.66 8.97 -4.73
N LEU A 2 6.99 10.11 -4.71
CA LEU A 2 5.74 10.34 -4.00
C LEU A 2 4.87 11.05 -5.02
N CYS A 3 4.08 10.30 -5.80
CA CYS A 3 3.00 10.85 -6.62
C CYS A 3 3.28 12.25 -7.18
N GLU A 4 4.44 12.44 -7.81
CA GLU A 4 4.93 13.79 -8.10
C GLU A 4 4.01 14.39 -9.16
N GLY A 5 3.25 15.41 -8.76
CA GLY A 5 2.23 16.04 -9.60
C GLY A 5 0.89 15.31 -9.66
N GLN A 6 0.68 14.20 -8.94
CA GLN A 6 -0.62 13.54 -8.87
C GLN A 6 -1.42 14.04 -7.67
N THR A 7 -2.56 14.63 -7.95
CA THR A 7 -3.55 15.06 -6.95
C THR A 7 -4.50 13.94 -6.56
N GLU A 8 -4.57 12.88 -7.38
CA GLU A 8 -5.53 11.79 -7.25
C GLU A 8 -4.87 10.43 -7.38
N PHE A 9 -5.45 9.46 -6.67
CA PHE A 9 -4.97 8.09 -6.68
C PHE A 9 -5.37 7.44 -7.99
N ILE A 10 -4.38 6.95 -8.73
CA ILE A 10 -4.62 6.21 -9.98
C ILE A 10 -4.51 4.72 -9.68
N PRO A 11 -5.61 3.95 -9.80
CA PRO A 11 -5.57 2.50 -9.66
C PRO A 11 -4.61 1.86 -10.66
N TRP A 12 -3.99 0.74 -10.29
CA TRP A 12 -3.11 -0.05 -11.16
C TRP A 12 -3.57 -1.50 -11.23
N GLN A 13 -3.19 -2.18 -12.31
CA GLN A 13 -3.44 -3.61 -12.50
C GLN A 13 -2.22 -4.43 -12.06
N GLY A 14 -2.46 -5.56 -11.39
CA GLY A 14 -1.41 -6.47 -10.93
C GLY A 14 -0.56 -5.93 -9.77
N GLY A 15 0.66 -6.45 -9.65
CA GLY A 15 1.59 -6.10 -8.58
C GLY A 15 2.45 -4.87 -8.93
N LYS A 16 2.44 -3.86 -8.05
CA LYS A 16 3.37 -2.74 -8.08
C LYS A 16 4.56 -3.04 -7.19
N ARG A 17 5.76 -2.99 -7.76
CA ARG A 17 6.98 -3.30 -7.01
C ARG A 17 7.36 -2.17 -6.07
N ILE A 18 7.68 -2.51 -4.83
CA ILE A 18 8.26 -1.61 -3.84
C ILE A 18 9.63 -2.17 -3.46
N GLU A 19 10.66 -1.38 -3.74
CA GLU A 19 12.05 -1.70 -3.38
C GLU A 19 12.37 -1.14 -2.00
N LEU A 20 13.16 -1.84 -1.19
CA LEU A 20 13.48 -1.42 0.18
C LEU A 20 14.18 -0.05 0.22
N PHE A 21 15.09 0.21 -0.73
CA PHE A 21 15.77 1.50 -0.81
C PHE A 21 14.80 2.65 -1.14
N ALA A 22 13.83 2.39 -2.02
CA ALA A 22 12.80 3.35 -2.41
C ALA A 22 11.88 3.66 -1.23
N LEU A 23 11.48 2.64 -0.47
CA LEU A 23 10.69 2.80 0.76
C LEU A 23 11.44 3.67 1.78
N ARG A 24 12.72 3.40 2.03
CA ARG A 24 13.54 4.19 2.96
C ARG A 24 13.66 5.66 2.54
N ALA A 25 13.86 5.92 1.25
CA ALA A 25 13.92 7.29 0.72
C ALA A 25 12.60 8.04 0.93
N VAL A 26 11.47 7.37 0.69
CA VAL A 26 10.13 7.93 0.92
C VAL A 26 9.89 8.20 2.41
N LEU A 27 10.24 7.26 3.30
CA LEU A 27 10.10 7.44 4.75
C LEU A 27 10.95 8.59 5.27
N SER A 28 12.18 8.72 4.79
CA SER A 28 13.04 9.85 5.12
C SER A 28 12.42 11.18 4.70
N ALA A 29 11.84 11.26 3.49
CA ALA A 29 11.17 12.45 3.01
C ALA A 29 9.93 12.79 3.85
N LEU A 30 9.06 11.80 4.12
CA LEU A 30 7.84 11.98 4.92
C LEU A 30 8.14 12.36 6.37
N SER A 31 9.22 11.82 6.95
CA SER A 31 9.66 12.19 8.29
C SER A 31 10.15 13.64 8.35
N GLY A 32 10.80 14.14 7.29
CA GLY A 32 11.30 15.51 7.21
C GLY A 32 10.20 16.58 7.08
N MET A 33 9.07 16.24 6.46
CA MET A 33 7.93 17.16 6.26
C MET A 33 7.22 17.53 7.58
N GLY A 34 7.16 16.61 8.55
CA GLY A 34 6.29 16.79 9.71
C GLY A 34 4.80 16.73 9.37
N ASP A 35 3.95 16.73 10.39
CA ASP A 35 2.53 16.43 10.24
C ASP A 35 1.72 17.49 9.46
N PRO A 36 1.89 18.80 9.73
CA PRO A 36 1.15 19.85 9.02
C PRO A 36 1.49 19.95 7.53
N GLU A 37 2.69 19.55 7.13
CA GLU A 37 3.09 19.55 5.72
C GLU A 37 2.57 18.30 5.00
N ARG A 38 2.65 17.11 5.64
CA ARG A 38 2.08 15.88 5.09
C ARG A 38 0.57 16.01 4.84
N SER A 39 -0.18 16.68 5.72
CA SER A 39 -1.63 16.88 5.55
C SER A 39 -1.99 17.75 4.34
N ARG A 40 -1.04 18.54 3.81
CA ARG A 40 -1.22 19.34 2.59
C ARG A 40 -1.00 18.56 1.31
N VAL A 41 -0.37 17.38 1.38
CA VAL A 41 -0.21 16.50 0.22
C VAL A 41 -1.57 15.87 -0.10
N PRO A 42 -2.17 16.10 -1.29
CA PRO A 42 -3.55 15.66 -1.58
C PRO A 42 -3.81 14.18 -1.30
N LEU A 43 -2.84 13.32 -1.63
CA LEU A 43 -2.94 11.87 -1.45
C LEU A 43 -2.68 11.37 -0.04
N LEU A 44 -2.14 12.23 0.82
CA LEU A 44 -1.87 11.89 2.22
C LEU A 44 -2.84 12.59 3.16
N LYS A 45 -3.62 13.57 2.71
CA LYS A 45 -4.48 14.41 3.55
C LYS A 45 -5.29 13.61 4.57
N ASP A 46 -5.87 12.48 4.19
CA ASP A 46 -6.73 11.69 5.09
C ASP A 46 -5.97 10.64 5.92
N ARG A 47 -4.68 10.42 5.64
CA ARG A 47 -3.84 9.37 6.24
C ARG A 47 -2.45 9.86 6.67
N HIS A 48 -2.25 11.17 6.74
CA HIS A 48 -0.95 11.83 6.94
C HIS A 48 -0.33 11.50 8.31
N ASP A 49 -1.19 11.18 9.26
CA ASP A 49 -0.90 10.76 10.63
C ASP A 49 -0.42 9.29 10.71
N VAL A 50 -0.99 8.41 9.88
CA VAL A 50 -0.70 6.97 9.92
C VAL A 50 0.28 6.49 8.85
N ILE A 51 0.47 7.23 7.76
CA ILE A 51 1.26 6.78 6.60
C ILE A 51 2.73 6.49 6.96
N LEU A 52 3.33 7.32 7.81
CA LEU A 52 4.71 7.14 8.26
C LEU A 52 4.84 5.86 9.11
N HIS A 53 3.92 5.65 10.04
CA HIS A 53 3.87 4.47 10.91
C HIS A 53 3.70 3.18 10.10
N GLY A 54 2.78 3.17 9.14
CA GLY A 54 2.56 2.04 8.25
C GLY A 54 3.78 1.69 7.41
N GLY A 55 4.48 2.69 6.87
CA GLY A 55 5.69 2.46 6.11
C GLY A 55 6.88 1.98 6.96
N VAL A 56 7.00 2.43 8.22
CA VAL A 56 8.02 1.90 9.16
C VAL A 56 7.78 0.42 9.48
N ILE A 57 6.52 0.02 9.71
CA ILE A 57 6.16 -1.40 9.90
C ILE A 57 6.57 -2.21 8.66
N LEU A 58 6.27 -1.70 7.46
CA LEU A 58 6.64 -2.35 6.22
C LEU A 58 8.16 -2.49 6.07
N GLN A 59 8.91 -1.42 6.36
CA GLN A 59 10.38 -1.45 6.33
C GLN A 59 10.92 -2.52 7.29
N TYR A 60 10.43 -2.55 8.52
CA TYR A 60 10.85 -3.53 9.53
C TYR A 60 10.60 -4.97 9.05
N LEU A 61 9.43 -5.25 8.46
CA LEU A 61 9.11 -6.56 7.91
C LEU A 61 10.03 -6.94 6.76
N MET A 62 10.27 -6.03 5.83
CA MET A 62 11.18 -6.25 4.68
C MET A 62 12.60 -6.57 5.15
N GLU A 63 13.12 -5.81 6.12
CA GLU A 63 14.44 -6.05 6.72
C GLU A 63 14.51 -7.39 7.44
N ARG A 64 13.49 -7.72 8.23
CA ARG A 64 13.46 -8.95 9.03
C ARG A 64 13.36 -10.21 8.15
N LEU A 65 12.65 -10.12 7.04
CA LEU A 65 12.50 -11.19 6.06
C LEU A 65 13.65 -11.24 5.04
N GLN A 66 14.66 -10.36 5.17
CA GLN A 66 15.75 -10.20 4.20
C GLN A 66 15.23 -9.98 2.77
N SER A 67 14.07 -9.32 2.65
CA SER A 67 13.43 -9.04 1.37
C SER A 67 13.82 -7.67 0.88
N THR A 68 14.49 -7.61 -0.27
CA THR A 68 14.84 -6.34 -0.91
C THR A 68 13.67 -5.73 -1.67
N ARG A 69 12.62 -6.53 -1.96
CA ARG A 69 11.49 -6.14 -2.80
C ARG A 69 10.19 -6.83 -2.39
N ILE A 70 9.09 -6.12 -2.48
CA ILE A 70 7.74 -6.68 -2.33
C ILE A 70 6.84 -6.24 -3.49
N LEU A 71 5.72 -6.94 -3.65
CA LEU A 71 4.67 -6.58 -4.60
C LEU A 71 3.44 -6.09 -3.82
N ALA A 72 3.07 -4.84 -4.04
CA ALA A 72 1.80 -4.28 -3.58
C ALA A 72 0.72 -4.55 -4.63
N THR A 73 -0.41 -5.11 -4.22
CA THR A 73 -1.57 -5.36 -5.07
C THR A 73 -2.75 -4.52 -4.57
N LEU A 74 -3.66 -4.15 -5.47
CA LEU A 74 -4.96 -3.60 -5.08
C LEU A 74 -5.95 -4.68 -4.66
N SER A 75 -5.65 -5.95 -4.98
CA SER A 75 -6.45 -7.07 -4.49
C SER A 75 -6.23 -7.27 -3.01
N ASP A 76 -7.31 -7.33 -2.25
CA ASP A 76 -7.27 -7.48 -0.81
C ASP A 76 -8.01 -8.73 -0.32
N GLY A 77 -8.16 -8.86 1.00
CA GLY A 77 -8.86 -9.98 1.61
C GLY A 77 -10.35 -10.04 1.25
N LEU A 78 -10.98 -8.92 0.86
CA LEU A 78 -12.37 -8.90 0.43
C LEU A 78 -12.52 -9.50 -0.96
N ASP A 79 -11.58 -9.25 -1.86
CA ASP A 79 -11.54 -9.92 -3.18
C ASP A 79 -11.39 -11.44 -3.01
N GLY A 80 -10.49 -11.87 -2.12
CA GLY A 80 -10.30 -13.28 -1.79
C GLY A 80 -11.55 -13.92 -1.16
N TYR A 81 -12.21 -13.20 -0.25
CA TYR A 81 -13.43 -13.64 0.40
C TYR A 81 -14.62 -13.71 -0.56
N ALA A 82 -14.78 -12.71 -1.43
CA ALA A 82 -15.80 -12.69 -2.46
C ALA A 82 -15.63 -13.86 -3.45
N LEU A 83 -14.38 -14.13 -3.87
CA LEU A 83 -14.07 -15.30 -4.70
C LEU A 83 -14.41 -16.61 -3.99
N HIS A 84 -14.05 -16.73 -2.71
CA HIS A 84 -14.38 -17.90 -1.89
C HIS A 84 -15.90 -18.11 -1.77
N LEU A 85 -16.67 -17.04 -1.50
CA LEU A 85 -18.13 -17.08 -1.45
C LEU A 85 -18.73 -17.48 -2.80
N PHE A 86 -18.26 -16.88 -3.89
CA PHE A 86 -18.74 -17.18 -5.23
C PHE A 86 -18.53 -18.64 -5.60
N GLN A 87 -17.34 -19.19 -5.32
CA GLN A 87 -17.03 -20.60 -5.55
C GLN A 87 -17.89 -21.53 -4.68
N THR A 88 -18.09 -21.17 -3.42
CA THR A 88 -18.89 -21.96 -2.47
C THR A 88 -20.37 -22.00 -2.89
N LEU A 89 -20.96 -20.85 -3.23
CA LEU A 89 -22.35 -20.74 -3.66
C LEU A 89 -22.58 -21.35 -5.05
N SER A 90 -21.65 -21.16 -5.98
CA SER A 90 -21.72 -21.79 -7.31
C SER A 90 -21.54 -23.30 -7.25
N GLY A 91 -20.76 -23.80 -6.29
CA GLY A 91 -20.65 -25.23 -5.99
C GLY A 91 -21.92 -25.84 -5.39
N GLN A 92 -22.70 -25.04 -4.64
CA GLN A 92 -24.01 -25.42 -4.10
C GLN A 92 -25.15 -25.33 -5.12
N LEU A 93 -24.93 -24.69 -6.27
CA LEU A 93 -25.91 -24.49 -7.34
C LEU A 93 -25.78 -25.48 -8.51
N LYS A 94 -25.05 -26.60 -8.35
CA LYS A 94 -25.12 -27.70 -9.31
C LYS A 94 -26.41 -28.51 -9.07
N PRO A 95 -27.28 -28.69 -10.08
CA PRO A 95 -28.38 -29.66 -10.00
C PRO A 95 -27.86 -31.10 -9.93
#